data_AF-A0A1I5BG91-F1
#
_entry.id   AF-A0A1I5BG91-F1
#
_cell.length_a   1.000
_cell.length_b   1.000
_cell.length_c   1.000
_cell.angle_alpha   90.00
_cell.angle_beta   90.00
_cell.angle_gamma   90.00
#
_symmetry.space_group_name_H-M   'P 1'
#
loop_
_entity.id
_entity.type
_entity.pdbx_description
1 polymer ?
#
loop_
_entity_poly.entity_id
_entity_poly.type
_entity_poly.pdbx_seq_one_letter_code
_entity_poly.pdbx_strand_id
1 'polypeptide(L)'
;MNTKEKRLTSLRINNNLYEFLKKEAIKSNRSFNNYIETILLDATGYSIPNSETISAMEELKNNSENLDSVSNPSELKGYLKNLLDE
;
A
#
# COMPACT_ATOMS: atom_id res chain seq x y z
N MET A 1 0.76 -17.83 4.22
CA MET A 1 0.17 -16.48 4.14
C MET A 1 0.40 -15.81 5.49
N ASN A 2 1.38 -14.90 5.60
CA ASN A 2 1.68 -14.22 6.87
C ASN A 2 0.62 -13.13 7.10
N THR A 3 -0.43 -13.45 7.83
CA THR A 3 -1.45 -12.49 8.23
C THR A 3 -0.82 -11.54 9.25
N LYS A 4 -0.77 -10.23 8.96
CA LYS A 4 -0.29 -9.23 9.92
C LYS A 4 -1.12 -9.33 11.20
N GLU A 5 -0.47 -9.54 12.34
CA GLU A 5 -1.13 -9.60 13.63
C GLU A 5 -1.80 -8.26 13.95
N LYS A 6 -3.10 -8.28 14.29
CA LYS A 6 -3.87 -7.10 14.68
C LYS A 6 -4.22 -7.15 16.16
N ARG A 7 -4.08 -6.03 16.85
CA ARG A 7 -4.48 -5.90 18.26
C ARG A 7 -5.76 -5.10 18.38
N LEU A 8 -6.73 -5.63 19.14
CA LEU A 8 -7.94 -4.90 19.49
C LEU A 8 -7.58 -3.73 20.41
N THR A 9 -7.89 -2.51 19.98
CA THR A 9 -7.59 -1.28 20.72
C THR A 9 -8.88 -0.48 20.90
N SER A 10 -9.19 -0.10 22.14
CA SER A 10 -10.32 0.79 22.44
C SER A 10 -9.84 2.23 22.47
N LEU A 11 -10.42 3.09 21.62
CA LEU A 11 -10.12 4.51 21.53
C LEU A 11 -11.41 5.31 21.74
N ARG A 12 -11.34 6.37 22.55
CA ARG A 12 -12.46 7.31 22.72
C ARG A 12 -12.35 8.41 21.66
N ILE A 13 -13.37 8.51 20.83
CA ILE A 13 -13.47 9.50 19.75
C ILE A 13 -14.71 10.34 20.02
N ASN A 14 -14.65 11.64 19.72
CA ASN A 14 -15.82 12.51 19.78
C ASN A 14 -16.93 11.95 18.86
N ASN A 15 -18.18 11.96 19.32
CA ASN A 15 -19.30 11.36 18.59
C ASN A 15 -19.49 11.92 17.16
N ASN A 16 -19.33 13.24 16.99
CA ASN A 16 -19.49 13.88 15.69
C ASN A 16 -18.37 13.44 14.72
N LEU A 17 -17.15 13.29 15.25
CA LEU A 17 -16.02 12.80 14.47
C LEU A 17 -16.20 11.32 14.10
N TYR A 18 -16.72 10.49 15.01
CA TYR A 18 -17.02 9.09 14.74
C TYR A 18 -18.01 8.95 13.57
N GLU A 19 -19.13 9.69 13.61
CA GLU A 19 -20.14 9.63 12.55
C GLU A 19 -19.61 10.14 11.21
N PHE A 20 -18.76 11.17 11.22
CA PHE A 20 -18.08 11.63 10.00
C PHE A 20 -17.18 10.54 9.40
N LEU A 21 -16.27 9.97 10.21
CA LEU A 21 -15.34 8.93 9.77
C LEU A 21 -16.06 7.67 9.28
N LYS A 22 -17.19 7.32 9.89
CA LYS A 22 -18.03 6.20 9.46
C LYS A 22 -18.61 6.42 8.07
N LYS A 23 -19.08 7.63 7.76
CA LYS A 23 -19.59 7.96 6.42
C LYS A 23 -18.48 7.87 5.37
N GLU A 24 -17.30 8.39 5.68
CA GLU A 24 -16.15 8.32 4.76
C GLU A 24 -15.65 6.89 4.54
N ALA A 25 -15.66 6.05 5.58
CA ALA A 25 -15.33 4.63 5.45
C ALA A 25 -16.28 3.91 4.46
N ILE A 26 -17.58 4.16 4.58
CA ILE A 26 -18.60 3.60 3.67
C ILE A 26 -18.38 4.09 2.23
N LYS A 27 -18.16 5.39 2.02
CA LYS A 27 -17.87 5.95 0.69
C LYS A 27 -16.63 5.31 0.04
N SER A 28 -15.66 4.95 0.87
CA SER A 28 -14.40 4.33 0.44
C SER A 28 -14.50 2.82 0.24
N ASN A 29 -15.67 2.20 0.46
CA ASN A 29 -15.87 0.74 0.50
C ASN A 29 -14.90 0.03 1.47
N ARG A 30 -14.64 0.64 2.64
CA ARG A 30 -13.73 0.11 3.66
C ARG A 30 -14.46 -0.10 4.98
N SER A 31 -14.00 -1.09 5.75
CA SER A 31 -14.43 -1.19 7.15
C SER A 31 -13.91 0.02 7.94
N PHE A 32 -14.64 0.42 8.97
CA PHE A 32 -14.24 1.54 9.83
C PHE A 32 -12.80 1.38 10.35
N ASN A 33 -12.46 0.19 10.86
CA ASN A 33 -11.11 -0.08 11.35
C ASN A 33 -10.05 0.04 10.25
N ASN A 34 -10.31 -0.47 9.03
CA ASN A 34 -9.36 -0.32 7.92
C ASN A 34 -9.19 1.13 7.49
N TYR A 35 -10.28 1.90 7.49
CA TYR A 35 -10.25 3.32 7.16
C TYR A 35 -9.43 4.11 8.20
N ILE A 36 -9.66 3.87 9.49
CA ILE A 36 -8.88 4.48 10.58
C ILE A 36 -7.41 4.07 10.53
N GLU A 37 -7.10 2.80 10.30
CA GLU A 37 -5.71 2.34 10.12
C GLU A 37 -5.03 3.12 8.99
N THR A 38 -5.69 3.30 7.84
CA THR A 38 -5.12 4.05 6.71
C THR A 38 -4.82 5.50 7.07
N ILE A 39 -5.78 6.19 7.71
CA ILE A 39 -5.56 7.58 8.16
C ILE A 39 -4.40 7.66 9.17
N LEU A 40 -4.33 6.72 10.11
CA LEU A 40 -3.25 6.71 11.09
C LEU A 40 -1.89 6.44 10.45
N LEU A 41 -1.83 5.53 9.47
CA LEU A 41 -0.61 5.26 8.71
C LEU A 41 -0.13 6.52 7.98
N ASP A 42 -1.04 7.21 7.30
CA ASP A 42 -0.73 8.44 6.56
C ASP A 42 -0.31 9.58 7.50
N ALA A 43 -1.03 9.77 8.61
CA ALA A 43 -0.76 10.85 9.55
C ALA A 43 0.53 10.65 10.38
N THR A 44 0.87 9.40 10.71
CA THR A 44 2.06 9.07 11.50
C THR A 44 3.30 8.85 10.65
N GLY A 45 3.15 8.70 9.32
CA GLY A 45 4.22 8.29 8.45
C GLY A 45 4.71 6.86 8.71
N TYR A 46 3.94 6.02 9.43
CA TYR A 46 4.29 4.62 9.70
C TYR A 46 4.30 3.77 8.41
N SER A 47 3.91 4.33 7.26
CA SER A 47 4.19 3.78 5.94
C SER A 47 5.65 4.01 5.53
N ILE A 48 6.61 3.66 6.38
CA ILE A 48 8.04 3.66 6.02
C ILE A 48 8.27 2.44 5.13
N PRO A 49 8.68 2.61 3.85
CA PRO A 49 9.05 1.48 3.02
C PRO A 49 10.18 0.68 3.69
N ASN A 50 10.17 -0.65 3.57
CA ASN A 50 11.26 -1.44 4.14
C ASN A 50 12.59 -1.10 3.44
N SER A 51 13.72 -1.50 4.03
CA SER A 51 15.05 -1.18 3.49
C SER A 51 15.20 -1.63 2.03
N GLU A 52 14.66 -2.79 1.69
CA GLU A 52 14.65 -3.33 0.32
C GLU A 52 13.89 -2.42 -0.66
N THR A 53 12.72 -1.92 -0.29
CA THR A 53 11.93 -1.00 -1.13
C THR A 53 12.66 0.32 -1.30
N ILE A 54 13.28 0.85 -0.25
CA ILE A 54 14.09 2.08 -0.33
C ILE A 54 15.26 1.85 -1.30
N SER A 55 16.01 0.76 -1.16
CA SER A 55 17.13 0.43 -2.04
C SER A 55 16.69 0.32 -3.50
N ALA A 56 15.58 -0.36 -3.79
CA ALA A 56 15.05 -0.46 -5.15
C ALA A 56 14.64 0.91 -5.72
N MET A 57 14.05 1.80 -4.90
CA MET A 57 13.71 3.17 -5.31
C MET A 57 14.96 4.02 -5.58
N GLU A 58 16.02 3.84 -4.80
CA GLU A 58 17.31 4.51 -5.02
C GLU A 58 18.01 3.99 -6.28
N GLU A 59 18.01 2.67 -6.50
CA GLU A 59 18.53 2.06 -7.71
C GLU A 59 17.82 2.60 -8.96
N LEU A 60 16.48 2.68 -8.94
CA LEU A 60 15.69 3.26 -10.03
C LEU A 60 16.07 4.73 -10.33
N LYS A 61 16.31 5.54 -9.28
CA LYS A 61 16.71 6.94 -9.46
C LYS A 61 18.10 7.09 -10.06
N ASN A 62 19.00 6.17 -9.75
CA ASN A 62 20.41 6.24 -10.16
C ASN A 62 20.70 5.48 -11.48
N ASN A 63 19.88 4.49 -11.84
CA ASN A 63 20.07 3.60 -12.98
C ASN A 63 18.87 3.61 -13.95
N SER A 64 18.26 4.77 -14.19
CA SER A 64 17.09 4.90 -15.07
C SER A 64 17.35 4.49 -16.53
N GLU A 65 18.62 4.35 -16.92
CA GLU A 65 19.04 3.92 -18.26
C GLU A 65 18.95 2.39 -18.47
N ASN A 66 18.87 1.60 -17.40
CA ASN A 66 18.80 0.14 -17.44
C ASN A 66 17.36 -0.39 -17.36
N LEU A 67 16.37 0.43 -17.70
CA LEU A 67 14.96 0.05 -17.62
C LEU A 67 14.44 -0.46 -18.96
N ASP A 68 13.93 -1.69 -18.96
CA ASP A 68 13.21 -2.25 -20.09
C ASP A 68 11.86 -1.51 -20.25
N SER A 69 11.67 -0.87 -21.41
CA SER A 69 10.40 -0.23 -21.73
C SER A 69 9.39 -1.28 -22.16
N VAL A 70 8.24 -1.35 -21.49
CA VAL A 70 7.13 -2.21 -21.88
C VAL A 70 5.97 -1.35 -22.36
N SER A 71 5.61 -1.50 -23.63
CA SER A 71 4.65 -0.59 -24.28
C SER A 71 3.21 -1.08 -24.21
N ASN A 72 3.00 -2.39 -24.07
CA ASN A 72 1.65 -2.95 -24.02
C ASN A 72 1.54 -4.14 -23.04
N PRO A 73 0.32 -4.43 -22.53
CA PRO A 73 0.11 -5.52 -21.58
C PRO A 73 0.47 -6.93 -22.10
N SER A 74 0.46 -7.14 -23.42
CA SER A 74 0.80 -8.45 -24.02
C SER A 74 2.31 -8.71 -23.96
N GLU A 75 3.11 -7.67 -24.20
CA GLU A 75 4.56 -7.69 -24.05
C GLU A 75 4.98 -7.96 -22.60
N LEU A 76 4.34 -7.29 -21.63
CA LEU A 76 4.53 -7.55 -20.20
C LEU A 76 4.25 -9.03 -19.86
N LYS A 77 3.14 -9.59 -20.37
CA LYS A 77 2.79 -11.00 -20.13
C LYS A 77 3.82 -11.96 -20.71
N GLY A 78 4.38 -11.66 -21.88
CA GLY A 78 5.45 -12.46 -22.48
C GLY A 78 6.72 -12.45 -21.62
N TYR A 79 7.13 -11.26 -21.16
CA TYR A 79 8.29 -11.09 -20.27
C TYR A 79 8.12 -11.87 -18.96
N LEU A 80 6.98 -11.71 -18.30
CA LEU A 80 6.67 -12.39 -17.05
C LEU A 80 6.62 -13.92 -17.21
N LYS A 81 6.18 -14.42 -18.36
CA LYS A 81 6.15 -15.85 -18.65
C LYS A 81 7.58 -16.42 -18.73
N ASN A 82 8.46 -15.75 -19.47
CA ASN A 82 9.86 -16.18 -19.58
C ASN A 82 10.57 -16.17 -18.22
N LEU A 83 10.24 -15.22 -17.34
CA LEU A 83 10.84 -15.10 -16.00
C LEU A 83 10.35 -16.18 -15.01
N LEU A 84 9.18 -16.78 -15.25
CA LEU A 84 8.58 -17.82 -14.40
C LEU A 84 8.88 -19.24 -14.89
N ASP A 85 9.33 -19.38 -16.14
CA ASP A 85 9.66 -20.65 -16.78
C ASP A 85 11.18 -21.00 -16.64
N GLU A 86 12.00 -20.12 -16.02
CA GLU A 86 13.38 -20.37 -15.55
C GLU A 86 13.43 -20.74 -14.04
#